data_AF-A0A533SKI7-F1
#
_entry.id   AF-A0A533SKI7-F1
#
_cell.length_a   1.000
_cell.length_b   1.000
_cell.length_c   1.000
_cell.angle_alpha   90.00
_cell.angle_beta   90.00
_cell.angle_gamma   90.00
#
_symmetry.space_group_name_H-M   'P 1'
#
loop_
_entity.id
_entity.type
_entity.pdbx_description
1 polymer ?
#
loop_
_entity_poly.entity_id
_entity_poly.type
_entity_poly.pdbx_seq_one_letter_code
_entity_poly.pdbx_strand_id
1 'polypeptide(L)'
;LKNDGTLPLDKGIGSIAVVGPTANSTRNLLGDYSYTAHLSCEADAVPIVSALRGIRDRASPGTEVRYAEGCGISSTATDGFGEAIEVARRSDAVVVVVGERSGLSQTDTSGEGRDRANLGLPGVQEELVRAVCGSVKPVVAVLVNGRPLSIGWIAENCNAVLEAWLPGEEGGDAIAEVLFGDYNPAGRLPISMPREVGQIPVHYSRKPSSRGNYISIDSKPLFPFGHGLSYTEFKYGSLNIAPEKVGPAGRVSIRFEIRNAGRREGEEVVQLYVSDEVASVSRPVRELKGFKRLRLEPGEGKTVTFDLAADQLAFYDRHMRFVVEPGRYGVMIGSSSEEIRLKGSFEVIGEKVVPPKRTFFSRADIS
;
A
#
# COMPACT_ATOMS: atom_id res chain seq x y z
N LEU A 1 -6.17 -0.50 -2.33
CA LEU A 1 -5.50 -1.66 -2.97
C LEU A 1 -6.21 -2.10 -4.25
N LYS A 2 -7.52 -2.32 -4.19
CA LYS A 2 -8.39 -2.66 -5.33
C LYS A 2 -9.64 -1.79 -5.29
N ASN A 3 -10.17 -1.44 -6.45
CA ASN A 3 -11.47 -0.81 -6.60
C ASN A 3 -12.01 -1.12 -8.00
N ASP A 4 -13.22 -1.69 -8.10
CA ASP A 4 -13.90 -1.99 -9.37
C ASP A 4 -14.87 -0.87 -9.83
N GLY A 5 -14.81 0.29 -9.17
CA GLY A 5 -15.74 1.40 -9.36
C GLY A 5 -16.76 1.56 -8.24
N THR A 6 -16.81 0.61 -7.29
CA THR A 6 -17.66 0.68 -6.09
C THR A 6 -17.32 1.88 -5.18
N LEU A 7 -16.03 2.21 -5.05
CA LEU A 7 -15.60 3.37 -4.28
C LEU A 7 -15.34 4.60 -5.16
N PRO A 8 -15.64 5.82 -4.68
CA PRO A 8 -16.27 6.12 -3.39
C PRO A 8 -17.76 5.72 -3.35
N LEU A 9 -18.27 5.37 -2.17
CA LEU A 9 -19.67 5.10 -1.94
C LEU A 9 -20.53 6.33 -2.25
N ASP A 10 -21.73 6.10 -2.77
CA ASP A 10 -22.69 7.16 -3.07
C ASP A 10 -23.13 7.85 -1.77
N LYS A 11 -23.12 9.19 -1.74
CA LYS A 11 -23.59 9.97 -0.58
C LYS A 11 -25.10 9.84 -0.38
N GLY A 12 -25.86 9.46 -1.40
CA GLY A 12 -27.28 9.17 -1.35
C GLY A 12 -27.62 7.71 -1.05
N ILE A 13 -26.65 6.87 -0.67
CA ILE A 13 -26.89 5.46 -0.33
C ILE A 13 -27.90 5.35 0.82
N GLY A 14 -28.89 4.48 0.67
CA GLY A 14 -29.99 4.34 1.63
C GLY A 14 -29.55 3.64 2.91
N SER A 15 -28.64 2.67 2.80
CA SER A 15 -28.18 1.89 3.94
C SER A 15 -26.82 1.24 3.76
N ILE A 16 -26.07 1.14 4.84
CA ILE A 16 -24.72 0.56 4.89
C ILE A 16 -24.66 -0.43 6.05
N ALA A 17 -24.20 -1.66 5.78
CA ALA A 17 -23.79 -2.59 6.82
C ALA A 17 -22.30 -2.41 7.10
N VAL A 18 -21.94 -2.26 8.38
CA VAL A 18 -20.56 -2.20 8.86
C VAL A 18 -20.33 -3.45 9.69
N VAL A 19 -19.47 -4.34 9.21
CA VAL A 19 -19.29 -5.69 9.77
C VAL A 19 -17.84 -5.94 10.15
N GLY A 20 -17.60 -6.74 11.18
CA GLY A 20 -16.27 -7.30 11.47
C GLY A 20 -15.68 -6.85 12.81
N PRO A 21 -14.75 -7.64 13.38
CA PRO A 21 -14.20 -7.46 14.73
C PRO A 21 -13.56 -6.10 14.97
N THR A 22 -13.03 -5.49 13.91
CA THR A 22 -12.29 -4.23 14.02
C THR A 22 -13.19 -3.02 13.80
N ALA A 23 -14.41 -3.20 13.30
CA ALA A 23 -15.20 -2.06 12.85
C ALA A 23 -15.57 -1.10 13.99
N ASN A 24 -15.92 -1.61 15.17
CA ASN A 24 -16.21 -0.79 16.35
C ASN A 24 -15.09 -0.81 17.40
N SER A 25 -13.89 -1.27 17.05
CA SER A 25 -12.76 -1.29 17.98
C SER A 25 -11.89 -0.05 17.79
N THR A 26 -11.73 0.75 18.84
CA THR A 26 -10.76 1.85 18.89
C THR A 26 -9.33 1.33 19.08
N ARG A 27 -9.15 0.39 20.03
CA ARG A 27 -7.85 -0.24 20.32
C ARG A 27 -7.19 -0.86 19.08
N ASN A 28 -7.95 -1.54 18.22
CA ASN A 28 -7.38 -2.23 17.06
C ASN A 28 -6.87 -1.28 15.97
N LEU A 29 -7.21 0.02 16.04
CA LEU A 29 -6.63 1.04 15.15
C LEU A 29 -5.20 1.43 15.56
N LEU A 30 -4.71 0.98 16.72
CA LEU A 30 -3.42 1.34 17.27
C LEU A 30 -2.41 0.19 17.20
N GLY A 31 -1.14 0.56 17.04
CA GLY A 31 0.00 -0.34 17.15
C GLY A 31 0.50 -0.54 18.58
N ASP A 32 1.32 -1.57 18.77
CA ASP A 32 2.25 -1.62 19.90
C ASP A 32 3.09 -0.33 19.93
N TYR A 33 3.58 0.02 21.12
CA TYR A 33 4.17 1.33 21.42
C TYR A 33 3.20 2.52 21.44
N SER A 34 1.89 2.29 21.32
CA SER A 34 0.86 3.19 21.85
C SER A 34 0.41 2.73 23.24
N TYR A 35 0.12 3.65 24.17
CA TYR A 35 -0.16 3.28 25.57
C TYR A 35 -1.32 2.28 25.70
N THR A 36 -2.46 2.58 25.06
CA THR A 36 -3.66 1.72 25.09
C THR A 36 -3.38 0.30 24.58
N ALA A 37 -2.73 0.15 23.42
CA ALA A 37 -2.51 -1.18 22.84
C ALA A 37 -1.34 -1.92 23.51
N HIS A 38 -0.25 -1.22 23.81
CA HIS A 38 0.97 -1.81 24.37
C HIS A 38 0.73 -2.40 25.75
N LEU A 39 -0.04 -1.71 26.61
CA LEU A 39 -0.39 -2.22 27.95
C LEU A 39 -1.72 -2.96 28.00
N SER A 40 -2.43 -3.08 26.87
CA SER A 40 -3.78 -3.66 26.81
C SER A 40 -4.74 -3.03 27.82
N CYS A 41 -4.77 -1.69 27.86
CA CYS A 41 -5.66 -0.94 28.74
C CYS A 41 -7.13 -1.25 28.43
N GLU A 42 -7.98 -1.22 29.46
CA GLU A 42 -9.43 -1.40 29.32
C GLU A 42 -10.11 -0.20 28.64
N ALA A 43 -9.51 0.99 28.76
CA ALA A 43 -9.99 2.22 28.17
C ALA A 43 -8.89 2.90 27.35
N ASP A 44 -9.30 3.69 26.35
CA ASP A 44 -8.38 4.45 25.52
C ASP A 44 -7.72 5.57 26.32
N ALA A 45 -6.40 5.72 26.18
CA ALA A 45 -5.63 6.79 26.82
C ALA A 45 -5.95 8.18 26.26
N VAL A 46 -6.47 8.25 25.04
CA VAL A 46 -6.92 9.45 24.33
C VAL A 46 -8.22 9.13 23.58
N PRO A 47 -9.06 10.13 23.23
CA PRO A 47 -10.22 9.88 22.38
C PRO A 47 -9.81 9.30 21.02
N ILE A 48 -10.48 8.24 20.57
CA ILE A 48 -10.21 7.57 19.28
C ILE A 48 -11.53 7.39 18.54
N VAL A 49 -11.51 7.61 17.23
CA VAL A 49 -12.66 7.39 16.35
C VAL A 49 -12.55 6.00 15.73
N SER A 50 -13.47 5.09 16.09
CA SER A 50 -13.58 3.78 15.44
C SER A 50 -14.05 3.92 13.99
N ALA A 51 -13.80 2.92 13.14
CA ALA A 51 -14.28 2.93 11.75
C ALA A 51 -15.82 3.04 11.68
N LEU A 52 -16.55 2.35 12.56
CA LEU A 52 -18.00 2.45 12.66
C LEU A 52 -18.46 3.86 13.01
N ARG A 53 -17.79 4.51 13.96
CA ARG A 53 -18.11 5.89 14.34
C ARG A 53 -17.85 6.85 13.18
N GLY A 54 -16.67 6.81 12.57
CA GLY A 54 -16.35 7.66 11.43
C GLY A 54 -17.34 7.47 10.27
N ILE A 55 -17.75 6.23 9.98
CA ILE A 55 -18.76 5.94 8.95
C ILE A 55 -20.12 6.54 9.32
N ARG A 56 -20.57 6.39 10.58
CA ARG A 56 -21.84 6.97 11.04
C ARG A 56 -21.84 8.49 10.98
N ASP A 57 -20.76 9.11 11.42
CA ASP A 57 -20.63 10.57 11.49
C ASP A 57 -20.58 11.19 10.08
N ARG A 58 -20.07 10.45 9.08
CA ARG A 58 -19.96 10.90 7.68
C ARG A 58 -21.15 10.51 6.80
N ALA A 59 -21.92 9.50 7.19
CA ALA A 59 -23.08 9.06 6.44
C ALA A 59 -24.13 10.18 6.35
N SER A 60 -24.84 10.25 5.23
CA SER A 60 -25.90 11.25 5.06
C SER A 60 -27.03 11.01 6.07
N PRO A 61 -27.76 12.05 6.53
CA PRO A 61 -28.81 11.91 7.56
C PRO A 61 -29.91 10.87 7.27
N GLY A 62 -30.13 10.51 6.00
CA GLY A 62 -31.09 9.49 5.58
C GLY A 62 -30.50 8.07 5.42
N THR A 63 -29.20 7.90 5.63
CA THR A 63 -28.52 6.61 5.45
C THR A 63 -28.59 5.79 6.75
N GLU A 64 -29.18 4.61 6.70
CA GLU A 64 -29.22 3.69 7.84
C GLU A 64 -27.90 2.90 7.96
N VAL A 65 -27.15 3.11 9.05
CA VAL A 65 -25.90 2.39 9.32
C VAL A 65 -26.13 1.26 10.32
N ARG A 66 -26.09 0.01 9.83
CA ARG A 66 -26.26 -1.20 10.64
C ARG A 66 -24.91 -1.79 10.99
N TYR A 67 -24.78 -2.34 12.19
CA TYR A 67 -23.52 -2.92 12.67
C TYR A 67 -23.74 -4.36 13.14
N ALA A 68 -22.77 -5.22 12.85
CA ALA A 68 -22.64 -6.53 13.47
C ALA A 68 -21.15 -6.89 13.60
N GLU A 69 -20.71 -7.39 14.76
CA GLU A 69 -19.31 -7.75 14.96
C GLU A 69 -18.91 -8.97 14.11
N GLY A 70 -19.79 -9.97 14.01
CA GLY A 70 -19.59 -11.19 13.22
C GLY A 70 -18.69 -12.22 13.91
N CYS A 71 -17.47 -11.85 14.30
CA CYS A 71 -16.54 -12.70 15.06
C CYS A 71 -15.51 -11.87 15.81
N GLY A 72 -14.78 -12.47 16.76
CA GLY A 72 -13.61 -11.85 17.39
C GLY A 72 -12.31 -12.04 16.57
N ILE A 73 -11.28 -11.20 16.81
CA ILE A 73 -10.02 -11.16 16.03
C ILE A 73 -9.38 -12.54 15.83
N SER A 74 -9.19 -13.31 16.90
CA SER A 74 -8.56 -14.64 16.86
C SER A 74 -9.53 -15.75 17.24
N SER A 75 -10.83 -15.44 17.28
CA SER A 75 -11.85 -16.41 17.68
C SER A 75 -12.06 -17.45 16.59
N THR A 76 -12.42 -18.67 16.99
CA THR A 76 -12.90 -19.74 16.10
C THR A 76 -14.42 -19.86 16.08
N ALA A 77 -15.13 -19.06 16.89
CA ALA A 77 -16.59 -19.07 16.95
C ALA A 77 -17.20 -18.34 15.75
N THR A 78 -18.28 -18.90 15.21
CA THR A 78 -19.01 -18.40 14.03
C THR A 78 -20.47 -18.07 14.33
N ASP A 79 -20.85 -18.01 15.61
CA ASP A 79 -22.20 -17.73 16.08
C ASP A 79 -22.70 -16.34 15.65
N GLY A 80 -21.81 -15.35 15.56
CA GLY A 80 -22.14 -14.01 15.07
C GLY A 80 -22.32 -13.89 13.55
N PHE A 81 -22.04 -14.94 12.76
CA PHE A 81 -22.13 -14.86 11.29
C PHE A 81 -23.57 -14.63 10.81
N GLY A 82 -24.56 -15.23 11.48
CA GLY A 82 -25.96 -15.10 11.10
C GLY A 82 -26.43 -13.64 11.14
N GLU A 83 -26.12 -12.94 12.23
CA GLU A 83 -26.42 -11.51 12.38
C GLU A 83 -25.68 -10.67 11.34
N ALA A 84 -24.39 -10.94 11.11
CA ALA A 84 -23.59 -10.24 10.11
C ALA A 84 -24.15 -10.37 8.69
N ILE A 85 -24.61 -11.56 8.31
CA ILE A 85 -25.25 -11.81 7.01
C ILE A 85 -26.62 -11.12 6.96
N GLU A 86 -27.38 -11.12 8.05
CA GLU A 86 -28.69 -10.47 8.10
C GLU A 86 -28.58 -8.95 7.92
N VAL A 87 -27.68 -8.28 8.65
CA VAL A 87 -27.46 -6.83 8.48
C VAL A 87 -26.94 -6.51 7.09
N ALA A 88 -26.06 -7.36 6.55
CA ALA A 88 -25.52 -7.22 5.20
C ALA A 88 -26.62 -7.28 4.12
N ARG A 89 -27.53 -8.27 4.20
CA ARG A 89 -28.65 -8.43 3.24
C ARG A 89 -29.67 -7.30 3.27
N ARG A 90 -29.77 -6.58 4.39
CA ARG A 90 -30.67 -5.44 4.54
C ARG A 90 -30.06 -4.12 4.08
N SER A 91 -28.79 -4.12 3.67
CA SER A 91 -28.05 -2.91 3.33
C SER A 91 -27.68 -2.84 1.84
N ASP A 92 -27.58 -1.63 1.30
CA ASP A 92 -27.25 -1.41 -0.11
C ASP A 92 -25.77 -1.61 -0.40
N ALA A 93 -24.90 -1.48 0.61
CA ALA A 93 -23.49 -1.84 0.55
C ALA A 93 -23.01 -2.38 1.90
N VAL A 94 -21.91 -3.13 1.86
CA VAL A 94 -21.25 -3.64 3.07
C VAL A 94 -19.81 -3.16 3.15
N VAL A 95 -19.42 -2.66 4.31
CA VAL A 95 -18.04 -2.38 4.69
C VAL A 95 -17.63 -3.41 5.75
N VAL A 96 -16.73 -4.33 5.38
CA VAL A 96 -16.22 -5.35 6.29
C VAL A 96 -14.83 -4.93 6.78
N VAL A 97 -14.69 -4.66 8.09
CA VAL A 97 -13.45 -4.19 8.72
C VAL A 97 -12.81 -5.34 9.51
N VAL A 98 -11.71 -5.84 8.98
CA VAL A 98 -10.98 -7.02 9.50
C VAL A 98 -9.50 -6.70 9.61
N GLY A 99 -8.74 -7.53 10.32
CA GLY A 99 -7.30 -7.37 10.38
C GLY A 99 -6.66 -8.02 11.60
N GLU A 100 -5.70 -7.32 12.19
CA GLU A 100 -4.92 -7.78 13.33
C GLU A 100 -5.20 -6.92 14.56
N ARG A 101 -4.80 -7.45 15.72
CA ARG A 101 -4.74 -6.74 16.98
C ARG A 101 -3.28 -6.63 17.42
N SER A 102 -2.73 -5.42 17.46
CA SER A 102 -1.35 -5.19 17.88
C SER A 102 -1.24 -5.00 19.41
N GLY A 103 -0.11 -5.38 20.00
CA GLY A 103 0.21 -5.16 21.41
C GLY A 103 1.15 -6.23 21.99
N LEU A 104 1.23 -6.30 23.33
CA LEU A 104 2.09 -7.24 24.06
C LEU A 104 1.36 -8.39 24.75
N SER A 105 0.03 -8.46 24.71
CA SER A 105 -0.79 -9.52 25.31
C SER A 105 -0.70 -10.83 24.54
N GLN A 106 -0.90 -11.97 25.20
CA GLN A 106 -0.96 -13.29 24.55
C GLN A 106 -2.07 -13.42 23.50
N THR A 107 -3.08 -12.56 23.57
CA THR A 107 -4.17 -12.50 22.60
C THR A 107 -3.90 -11.54 21.43
N ASP A 108 -2.78 -10.80 21.46
CA ASP A 108 -2.37 -9.93 20.36
C ASP A 108 -1.73 -10.74 19.23
N THR A 109 -2.08 -10.38 18.00
CA THR A 109 -1.68 -11.09 16.79
C THR A 109 -0.54 -10.41 16.06
N SER A 110 -0.07 -9.24 16.52
CA SER A 110 1.12 -8.54 16.03
C SER A 110 1.71 -7.67 17.14
N GLY A 111 2.97 -7.22 16.95
CA GLY A 111 3.73 -6.45 17.93
C GLY A 111 4.96 -7.19 18.47
N GLU A 112 5.70 -6.55 19.37
CA GLU A 112 6.88 -7.11 20.02
C GLU A 112 6.59 -8.46 20.70
N GLY A 113 7.34 -9.50 20.32
CA GLY A 113 7.14 -10.86 20.83
C GLY A 113 5.88 -11.56 20.27
N ARG A 114 5.25 -11.02 19.22
CA ARG A 114 4.02 -11.55 18.59
C ARG A 114 4.21 -11.92 17.11
N ASP A 115 5.27 -12.69 16.85
CA ASP A 115 5.54 -13.24 15.53
C ASP A 115 4.49 -14.29 15.11
N ARG A 116 4.17 -14.35 13.82
CA ARG A 116 3.24 -15.33 13.25
C ARG A 116 3.89 -16.09 12.11
N ALA A 117 3.69 -17.40 12.09
CA ALA A 117 4.11 -18.29 11.00
C ALA A 117 3.11 -18.34 9.82
N ASN A 118 1.98 -17.63 9.93
CA ASN A 118 0.95 -17.51 8.90
C ASN A 118 0.57 -16.04 8.74
N LEU A 119 0.42 -15.58 7.49
CA LEU A 119 0.06 -14.21 7.14
C LEU A 119 -1.42 -14.02 6.78
N GLY A 120 -2.26 -15.05 6.82
CA GLY A 120 -3.70 -14.91 6.67
C GLY A 120 -4.32 -14.10 7.81
N LEU A 121 -5.60 -13.74 7.67
CA LEU A 121 -6.34 -13.14 8.79
C LEU A 121 -6.41 -14.11 9.98
N PRO A 122 -6.20 -13.66 11.23
CA PRO A 122 -6.39 -14.50 12.40
C PRO A 122 -7.86 -14.93 12.58
N GLY A 123 -8.06 -16.04 13.31
CA GLY A 123 -9.40 -16.55 13.63
C GLY A 123 -10.19 -16.95 12.38
N VAL A 124 -11.52 -16.77 12.45
CA VAL A 124 -12.46 -17.06 11.36
C VAL A 124 -12.84 -15.81 10.54
N GLN A 125 -11.99 -14.77 10.55
CA GLN A 125 -12.30 -13.50 9.90
C GLN A 125 -12.45 -13.65 8.38
N GLU A 126 -11.62 -14.45 7.71
CA GLU A 126 -11.76 -14.65 6.26
C GLU A 126 -13.08 -15.38 5.93
N GLU A 127 -13.48 -16.36 6.74
CA GLU A 127 -14.75 -17.06 6.62
C GLU A 127 -15.95 -16.12 6.79
N LEU A 128 -15.85 -15.14 7.69
CA LEU A 128 -16.86 -14.07 7.83
C LEU A 128 -16.96 -13.27 6.53
N VAL A 129 -15.81 -12.82 5.96
CA VAL A 129 -15.82 -12.09 4.68
C VAL A 129 -16.41 -12.95 3.56
N ARG A 130 -16.07 -14.24 3.52
CA ARG A 130 -16.62 -15.20 2.54
C ARG A 130 -18.13 -15.32 2.65
N ALA A 131 -18.66 -15.46 3.86
CA ALA A 131 -20.09 -15.58 4.10
C ALA A 131 -20.84 -14.31 3.69
N VAL A 132 -20.31 -13.13 4.02
CA VAL A 132 -20.89 -11.84 3.64
C VAL A 132 -20.88 -11.64 2.12
N CYS A 133 -19.72 -11.82 1.46
CA CYS A 133 -19.58 -11.71 0.00
C CYS A 133 -20.45 -12.71 -0.77
N GLY A 134 -20.73 -13.89 -0.20
CA GLY A 134 -21.64 -14.87 -0.78
C GLY A 134 -23.13 -14.51 -0.63
N SER A 135 -23.46 -13.54 0.21
CA SER A 135 -24.83 -13.17 0.53
C SER A 135 -25.32 -11.90 -0.15
N VAL A 136 -24.43 -10.93 -0.40
CA VAL A 136 -24.75 -9.61 -0.96
C VAL A 136 -23.52 -9.00 -1.63
N LYS A 137 -23.76 -8.08 -2.58
CA LYS A 137 -22.77 -7.17 -3.17
C LYS A 137 -23.40 -5.79 -3.35
N PRO A 138 -22.62 -4.69 -3.32
CA PRO A 138 -21.16 -4.65 -3.21
C PRO A 138 -20.61 -4.81 -1.78
N VAL A 139 -19.41 -5.38 -1.69
CA VAL A 139 -18.65 -5.51 -0.43
C VAL A 139 -17.28 -4.84 -0.55
N VAL A 140 -17.01 -3.93 0.38
CA VAL A 140 -15.73 -3.24 0.55
C VAL A 140 -15.01 -3.83 1.76
N ALA A 141 -13.82 -4.39 1.57
CA ALA A 141 -12.97 -4.82 2.69
C ALA A 141 -12.06 -3.66 3.12
N VAL A 142 -12.03 -3.39 4.43
CA VAL A 142 -11.08 -2.48 5.07
C VAL A 142 -10.18 -3.31 5.97
N LEU A 143 -8.87 -3.28 5.68
CA LEU A 143 -7.85 -4.01 6.43
C LEU A 143 -7.20 -3.06 7.43
N VAL A 144 -7.19 -3.45 8.70
CA VAL A 144 -6.48 -2.73 9.77
C VAL A 144 -5.48 -3.67 10.44
N ASN A 145 -4.21 -3.53 10.09
CA ASN A 145 -3.14 -4.44 10.51
C ASN A 145 -1.79 -3.72 10.49
N GLY A 146 -0.77 -4.33 11.11
CA GLY A 146 0.58 -3.75 11.23
C GLY A 146 1.59 -4.28 10.21
N ARG A 147 1.23 -5.30 9.44
CA ARG A 147 2.08 -5.97 8.44
C ARG A 147 1.29 -6.53 7.26
N PRO A 148 1.92 -6.82 6.11
CA PRO A 148 1.25 -7.49 5.00
C PRO A 148 0.54 -8.77 5.38
N LEU A 149 -0.74 -8.86 5.01
CA LEU A 149 -1.53 -10.07 5.12
C LEU A 149 -1.69 -10.75 3.75
N SER A 150 -1.72 -12.09 3.77
CA SER A 150 -2.02 -12.93 2.61
C SER A 150 -3.53 -13.05 2.44
N ILE A 151 -4.10 -12.13 1.66
CA ILE A 151 -5.55 -11.93 1.49
C ILE A 151 -6.03 -12.20 0.06
N GLY A 152 -5.47 -13.23 -0.60
CA GLY A 152 -5.73 -13.52 -2.01
C GLY A 152 -7.23 -13.66 -2.32
N TRP A 153 -7.97 -14.42 -1.51
CA TRP A 153 -9.40 -14.63 -1.71
C TRP A 153 -10.20 -13.32 -1.59
N ILE A 154 -9.90 -12.49 -0.59
CA ILE A 154 -10.55 -11.18 -0.39
C ILE A 154 -10.26 -10.25 -1.56
N ALA A 155 -9.00 -10.19 -2.01
CA ALA A 155 -8.61 -9.38 -3.16
C ALA A 155 -9.33 -9.80 -4.44
N GLU A 156 -9.64 -11.07 -4.62
CA GLU A 156 -10.39 -11.56 -5.78
C GLU A 156 -11.89 -11.27 -5.68
N ASN A 157 -12.48 -11.47 -4.49
CA ASN A 157 -13.94 -11.55 -4.34
C ASN A 157 -14.63 -10.27 -3.84
N CYS A 158 -13.93 -9.41 -3.08
CA CYS A 158 -14.47 -8.11 -2.66
C CYS A 158 -14.40 -7.10 -3.80
N ASN A 159 -15.37 -6.20 -3.88
CA ASN A 159 -15.46 -5.17 -4.92
C ASN A 159 -14.36 -4.12 -4.77
N ALA A 160 -14.06 -3.73 -3.54
CA ALA A 160 -12.93 -2.87 -3.20
C ALA A 160 -12.19 -3.36 -1.96
N VAL A 161 -10.90 -3.00 -1.88
CA VAL A 161 -10.02 -3.32 -0.74
C VAL A 161 -9.23 -2.07 -0.37
N LEU A 162 -9.41 -1.59 0.85
CA LEU A 162 -8.68 -0.50 1.48
C LEU A 162 -7.73 -1.07 2.54
N GLU A 163 -6.50 -0.57 2.58
CA GLU A 163 -5.49 -0.92 3.59
C GLU A 163 -5.24 0.31 4.45
N ALA A 164 -5.47 0.18 5.76
CA ALA A 164 -5.26 1.20 6.77
C ALA A 164 -4.29 0.66 7.82
N TRP A 165 -2.99 0.89 7.59
CA TRP A 165 -1.92 0.49 8.49
C TRP A 165 -2.04 1.18 9.86
N LEU A 166 -2.59 0.49 10.87
CA LEU A 166 -2.74 0.94 12.26
C LEU A 166 -2.95 2.47 12.36
N PRO A 167 -4.11 2.98 11.89
CA PRO A 167 -4.26 4.36 11.43
C PRO A 167 -4.33 5.42 12.54
N GLY A 168 -4.22 5.04 13.81
CA GLY A 168 -4.15 5.99 14.92
C GLY A 168 -5.51 6.53 15.36
N GLU A 169 -5.48 7.64 16.12
CA GLU A 169 -6.65 8.20 16.82
C GLU A 169 -7.76 8.72 15.90
N GLU A 170 -7.39 9.31 14.77
CA GLU A 170 -8.31 9.80 13.71
C GLU A 170 -8.53 8.76 12.60
N GLY A 171 -8.15 7.51 12.84
CA GLY A 171 -8.14 6.47 11.81
C GLY A 171 -9.53 6.16 11.26
N GLY A 172 -10.56 6.17 12.12
CA GLY A 172 -11.95 5.98 11.70
C GLY A 172 -12.45 7.06 10.75
N ASP A 173 -12.10 8.32 11.02
CA ASP A 173 -12.45 9.45 10.17
C ASP A 173 -11.73 9.38 8.82
N ALA A 174 -10.42 9.09 8.81
CA ALA A 174 -9.66 8.92 7.57
C ALA A 174 -10.19 7.77 6.69
N ILE A 175 -10.62 6.66 7.31
CA ILE A 175 -11.28 5.55 6.59
C ILE A 175 -12.58 6.05 5.97
N ALA A 176 -13.44 6.72 6.74
CA ALA A 176 -14.71 7.24 6.25
C ALA A 176 -14.53 8.27 5.12
N GLU A 177 -13.54 9.15 5.21
CA GLU A 177 -13.19 10.13 4.16
C GLU A 177 -12.92 9.49 2.81
N VAL A 178 -12.14 8.40 2.83
CA VAL A 178 -11.83 7.64 1.63
C VAL A 178 -13.09 6.91 1.15
N LEU A 179 -13.84 6.27 2.04
CA LEU A 179 -15.05 5.52 1.67
C LEU A 179 -16.10 6.41 0.99
N PHE A 180 -16.36 7.61 1.51
CA PHE A 180 -17.35 8.54 0.95
C PHE A 180 -16.77 9.53 -0.08
N GLY A 181 -15.47 9.44 -0.35
CA GLY A 181 -14.80 10.23 -1.38
C GLY A 181 -14.63 11.72 -1.06
N ASP A 182 -14.67 12.07 0.22
CA ASP A 182 -14.25 13.39 0.71
C ASP A 182 -12.73 13.57 0.55
N TYR A 183 -12.00 12.45 0.61
CA TYR A 183 -10.59 12.39 0.26
C TYR A 183 -10.36 11.37 -0.87
N ASN A 184 -9.63 11.79 -1.90
CA ASN A 184 -9.16 10.89 -2.95
C ASN A 184 -7.88 10.16 -2.45
N PRO A 185 -7.89 8.83 -2.28
CA PRO A 185 -6.77 8.12 -1.69
C PRO A 185 -5.49 8.27 -2.53
N ALA A 186 -4.38 8.55 -1.85
CA ALA A 186 -3.07 8.77 -2.45
C ALA A 186 -1.96 7.91 -1.84
N GLY A 187 -2.31 6.98 -0.94
CA GLY A 187 -1.35 6.06 -0.33
C GLY A 187 -0.71 5.12 -1.37
N ARG A 188 0.56 4.78 -1.17
CA ARG A 188 1.28 3.73 -1.90
C ARG A 188 1.92 2.78 -0.91
N LEU A 189 1.90 1.49 -1.21
CA LEU A 189 2.42 0.44 -0.33
C LEU A 189 3.93 0.61 -0.08
N PRO A 190 4.40 0.73 1.18
CA PRO A 190 5.83 0.77 1.49
C PRO A 190 6.48 -0.63 1.49
N ILE A 191 5.68 -1.68 1.32
CA ILE A 191 6.10 -3.08 1.34
C ILE A 191 5.21 -3.91 0.42
N SER A 192 5.77 -4.91 -0.26
CA SER A 192 4.99 -5.85 -1.08
C SER A 192 4.14 -6.78 -0.21
N MET A 193 2.92 -7.08 -0.63
CA MET A 193 2.04 -8.05 0.02
C MET A 193 2.12 -9.41 -0.68
N PRO A 194 2.43 -10.51 0.03
CA PRO A 194 2.49 -11.84 -0.56
C PRO A 194 1.09 -12.43 -0.76
N ARG A 195 0.93 -13.29 -1.77
CA ARG A 195 -0.27 -14.12 -1.96
C ARG A 195 -0.40 -15.17 -0.87
N GLU A 196 0.73 -15.77 -0.50
CA GLU A 196 0.82 -16.82 0.52
C GLU A 196 2.12 -16.65 1.32
N VAL A 197 2.14 -17.13 2.57
CA VAL A 197 3.32 -17.08 3.44
C VAL A 197 4.55 -17.77 2.83
N GLY A 198 4.34 -18.83 2.05
CA GLY A 198 5.41 -19.56 1.35
C GLY A 198 6.11 -18.76 0.25
N GLN A 199 5.56 -17.62 -0.18
CA GLN A 199 6.23 -16.75 -1.16
C GLN A 199 7.36 -15.90 -0.57
N ILE A 200 7.40 -15.73 0.75
CA ILE A 200 8.37 -14.84 1.41
C ILE A 200 9.79 -15.37 1.18
N PRO A 201 10.75 -14.52 0.78
CA PRO A 201 10.64 -13.05 0.65
C PRO A 201 10.03 -12.54 -0.67
N VAL A 202 9.19 -11.51 -0.57
CA VAL A 202 8.49 -10.85 -1.70
C VAL A 202 8.87 -9.37 -1.92
N HIS A 203 9.98 -8.89 -1.35
CA HIS A 203 10.45 -7.52 -1.57
C HIS A 203 10.73 -7.26 -3.07
N TYR A 204 10.50 -6.04 -3.57
CA TYR A 204 10.57 -5.75 -5.01
C TYR A 204 11.99 -5.79 -5.60
N SER A 205 13.00 -5.47 -4.79
CA SER A 205 14.42 -5.40 -5.15
C SER A 205 15.10 -6.78 -5.23
N ARG A 206 14.44 -7.75 -5.88
CA ARG A 206 14.96 -9.11 -6.01
C ARG A 206 16.11 -9.19 -7.01
N LYS A 207 16.98 -10.18 -6.84
CA LYS A 207 18.04 -10.49 -7.81
C LYS A 207 17.42 -11.18 -9.04
N PRO A 208 18.02 -11.05 -10.25
CA PRO A 208 17.50 -11.64 -11.48
C PRO A 208 17.17 -13.14 -11.37
N SER A 209 18.01 -13.92 -10.68
CA SER A 209 17.84 -15.37 -10.52
C SER A 209 16.70 -15.78 -9.57
N SER A 210 16.06 -14.84 -8.85
CA SER A 210 15.02 -15.13 -7.87
C SER A 210 13.58 -15.03 -8.43
N ARG A 211 13.41 -14.86 -9.74
CA ARG A 211 12.12 -14.64 -10.41
C ARG A 211 11.42 -15.91 -10.91
N GLY A 212 11.82 -17.10 -10.45
CA GLY A 212 11.16 -18.35 -10.81
C GLY A 212 9.77 -18.47 -10.20
N ASN A 213 8.79 -18.91 -10.99
CA ASN A 213 7.44 -19.21 -10.51
C ASN A 213 7.43 -20.50 -9.68
N TYR A 214 6.45 -20.59 -8.76
CA TYR A 214 6.16 -21.83 -8.06
C TYR A 214 5.32 -22.74 -8.97
N ILE A 215 5.27 -24.03 -8.65
CA ILE A 215 4.44 -25.00 -9.40
C ILE A 215 2.96 -24.63 -9.29
N SER A 216 2.52 -24.14 -8.13
CA SER A 216 1.12 -23.85 -7.82
C SER A 216 0.71 -22.39 -8.01
N ILE A 217 1.65 -21.43 -7.94
CA ILE A 217 1.35 -20.00 -7.95
C ILE A 217 2.43 -19.17 -8.65
N ASP A 218 2.03 -18.01 -9.18
CA ASP A 218 2.97 -17.02 -9.73
C ASP A 218 3.89 -16.46 -8.62
N SER A 219 5.13 -16.12 -8.97
CA SER A 219 6.10 -15.54 -8.02
C SER A 219 5.91 -14.06 -7.73
N LYS A 220 5.01 -13.37 -8.46
CA LYS A 220 4.63 -11.98 -8.24
C LYS A 220 3.84 -11.83 -6.94
N PRO A 221 4.07 -10.72 -6.22
CA PRO A 221 3.27 -10.42 -5.04
C PRO A 221 1.79 -10.22 -5.41
N LEU A 222 0.92 -10.31 -4.41
CA LEU A 222 -0.49 -9.96 -4.55
C LEU A 222 -0.64 -8.47 -4.88
N PHE A 223 0.06 -7.63 -4.10
CA PHE A 223 0.21 -6.20 -4.36
C PHE A 223 1.69 -5.82 -4.22
N PRO A 224 2.31 -5.23 -5.26
CA PRO A 224 3.74 -4.92 -5.22
C PRO A 224 4.06 -3.67 -4.39
N PHE A 225 5.31 -3.52 -3.98
CA PHE A 225 5.83 -2.26 -3.44
C PHE A 225 5.46 -1.08 -4.34
N GLY A 226 5.07 0.03 -3.72
CA GLY A 226 4.64 1.25 -4.40
C GLY A 226 3.24 1.16 -4.98
N HIS A 227 2.49 0.07 -4.84
CA HIS A 227 1.12 -0.06 -5.36
C HIS A 227 0.13 0.78 -4.55
N GLY A 228 -0.80 1.43 -5.25
CA GLY A 228 -1.91 2.16 -4.67
C GLY A 228 -2.72 2.81 -5.78
N LEU A 229 -4.01 3.00 -5.53
CA LEU A 229 -4.96 3.56 -6.50
C LEU A 229 -5.36 4.96 -6.08
N SER A 230 -6.03 5.65 -7.00
CA SER A 230 -6.69 6.94 -6.81
C SER A 230 -8.10 6.85 -7.44
N TYR A 231 -9.00 7.75 -7.07
CA TYR A 231 -10.28 7.97 -7.75
C TYR A 231 -10.15 8.81 -9.03
N THR A 232 -8.91 9.09 -9.45
CA THR A 232 -8.60 9.67 -10.76
C THR A 232 -7.50 8.88 -11.46
N GLU A 233 -7.24 9.20 -12.72
CA GLU A 233 -6.24 8.54 -13.55
C GLU A 233 -5.12 9.50 -13.93
N PHE A 234 -3.87 9.01 -13.88
CA PHE A 234 -2.70 9.79 -14.26
C PHE A 234 -2.04 9.22 -15.53
N LYS A 235 -1.70 10.11 -16.47
CA LYS A 235 -0.95 9.77 -17.68
C LYS A 235 0.46 10.34 -17.59
N TYR A 236 1.44 9.51 -17.96
CA TYR A 236 2.86 9.84 -17.95
C TYR A 236 3.34 9.93 -19.40
N GLY A 237 4.25 10.86 -19.70
CA GLY A 237 4.77 11.06 -21.06
C GLY A 237 6.09 11.83 -21.08
N SER A 238 6.59 12.07 -22.30
CA SER A 238 7.67 13.02 -22.57
C SER A 238 8.94 12.81 -21.72
N LEU A 239 9.39 11.55 -21.59
CA LEU A 239 10.63 11.23 -20.86
C LEU A 239 11.86 11.80 -21.58
N ASN A 240 12.66 12.57 -20.86
CA ASN A 240 13.97 13.05 -21.28
C ASN A 240 14.98 12.72 -20.17
N ILE A 241 16.11 12.13 -20.56
CA ILE A 241 17.21 11.80 -19.66
C ILE A 241 18.47 12.48 -20.20
N ALA A 242 19.09 13.33 -19.39
CA ALA A 242 20.27 14.09 -19.79
C ALA A 242 21.26 14.27 -18.62
N PRO A 243 22.57 14.18 -18.88
CA PRO A 243 23.19 13.76 -20.13
C PRO A 243 23.04 12.24 -20.37
N GLU A 244 23.22 11.79 -21.62
CA GLU A 244 23.23 10.35 -21.94
C GLU A 244 24.45 9.63 -21.35
N LYS A 245 25.56 10.35 -21.17
CA LYS A 245 26.80 9.88 -20.55
C LYS A 245 27.20 10.77 -19.39
N VAL A 246 27.53 10.18 -18.26
CA VAL A 246 27.88 10.90 -17.04
C VAL A 246 29.13 10.30 -16.40
N GLY A 247 30.02 11.15 -15.89
CA GLY A 247 31.14 10.67 -15.06
C GLY A 247 30.64 10.07 -13.74
N PRO A 248 31.49 9.32 -13.00
CA PRO A 248 31.05 8.57 -11.83
C PRO A 248 30.82 9.46 -10.59
N ALA A 249 31.04 10.77 -10.73
CA ALA A 249 30.69 11.81 -9.75
C ALA A 249 29.66 12.83 -10.30
N GLY A 250 29.15 12.60 -11.51
CA GLY A 250 28.21 13.51 -12.15
C GLY A 250 26.76 13.30 -11.70
N ARG A 251 25.86 14.01 -12.37
CA ARG A 251 24.43 13.99 -12.09
C ARG A 251 23.65 13.81 -13.38
N VAL A 252 22.49 13.14 -13.28
CA VAL A 252 21.59 12.87 -14.39
C VAL A 252 20.23 13.47 -14.06
N SER A 253 19.77 14.34 -14.96
CA SER A 253 18.42 14.90 -14.94
C SER A 253 17.48 13.96 -15.68
N ILE A 254 16.48 13.46 -14.98
CA ILE A 254 15.44 12.56 -15.48
C ILE A 254 14.11 13.31 -15.40
N ARG A 255 13.69 13.87 -16.53
CA ARG A 255 12.53 14.75 -16.66
C ARG A 255 11.40 14.04 -17.40
N PHE A 256 10.17 14.18 -16.94
CA PHE A 256 8.99 13.66 -17.64
C PHE A 256 7.75 14.49 -17.30
N GLU A 257 6.71 14.34 -18.13
CA GLU A 257 5.42 14.98 -17.93
C GLU A 257 4.44 14.01 -17.28
N ILE A 258 3.62 14.53 -16.39
CA ILE A 258 2.48 13.82 -15.79
C ILE A 258 1.25 14.70 -15.82
N ARG A 259 0.10 14.10 -16.16
CA ARG A 259 -1.19 14.79 -16.26
C ARG A 259 -2.28 14.00 -15.55
N ASN A 260 -3.13 14.70 -14.81
CA ASN A 260 -4.40 14.13 -14.34
C ASN A 260 -5.37 14.07 -15.52
N ALA A 261 -5.67 12.86 -15.98
CA ALA A 261 -6.55 12.59 -17.12
C ALA A 261 -7.98 12.26 -16.70
N GLY A 262 -8.26 12.17 -15.40
CA GLY A 262 -9.60 11.90 -14.90
C GLY A 262 -10.41 13.17 -14.63
N ARG A 263 -11.52 12.98 -13.91
CA ARG A 263 -12.55 14.02 -13.67
C ARG A 263 -12.52 14.58 -12.25
N ARG A 264 -11.65 14.05 -11.40
CA ARG A 264 -11.49 14.47 -10.01
C ARG A 264 -10.05 14.88 -9.79
N GLU A 265 -9.88 15.85 -8.91
CA GLU A 265 -8.58 16.11 -8.33
C GLU A 265 -8.02 14.84 -7.68
N GLY A 266 -6.70 14.67 -7.75
CA GLY A 266 -6.02 13.61 -7.03
C GLY A 266 -4.54 13.89 -6.85
N GLU A 267 -3.92 13.02 -6.04
CA GLU A 267 -2.49 13.02 -5.84
C GLU A 267 -1.87 11.72 -6.33
N GLU A 268 -0.69 11.84 -6.94
CA GLU A 268 0.13 10.72 -7.39
C GLU A 268 1.45 10.71 -6.64
N VAL A 269 2.03 9.53 -6.43
CA VAL A 269 3.41 9.37 -5.95
C VAL A 269 4.21 8.74 -7.08
N VAL A 270 4.84 9.60 -7.88
CA VAL A 270 5.71 9.15 -8.98
C VAL A 270 6.98 8.54 -8.39
N GLN A 271 7.42 7.42 -8.95
CA GLN A 271 8.54 6.63 -8.43
C GLN A 271 9.61 6.44 -9.51
N LEU A 272 10.85 6.80 -9.18
CA LEU A 272 12.05 6.58 -9.99
C LEU A 272 12.76 5.32 -9.49
N TYR A 273 12.85 4.33 -10.37
CA TYR A 273 13.63 3.12 -10.18
C TYR A 273 14.81 3.09 -11.14
N VAL A 274 15.94 2.55 -10.66
CA VAL A 274 17.13 2.32 -11.48
C VAL A 274 17.54 0.86 -11.40
N SER A 275 18.01 0.31 -12.51
CA SER A 275 18.65 -1.00 -12.59
C SER A 275 20.03 -0.88 -13.20
N ASP A 276 21.00 -1.56 -12.59
CA ASP A 276 22.31 -1.77 -13.20
C ASP A 276 22.21 -2.99 -14.14
N GLU A 277 22.38 -2.79 -15.45
CA GLU A 277 22.14 -3.84 -16.45
C GLU A 277 23.23 -4.93 -16.43
N VAL A 278 24.47 -4.54 -16.16
CA VAL A 278 25.63 -5.44 -16.09
C VAL A 278 26.58 -4.94 -15.01
N ALA A 279 26.74 -5.74 -13.96
CA ALA A 279 27.57 -5.42 -12.81
C ALA A 279 28.48 -6.58 -12.43
N SER A 280 29.58 -6.28 -11.72
CA SER A 280 30.55 -7.29 -11.26
C SER A 280 30.00 -8.29 -10.25
N VAL A 281 28.91 -7.95 -9.56
CA VAL A 281 28.16 -8.83 -8.65
C VAL A 281 26.67 -8.73 -8.93
N SER A 282 25.89 -9.75 -8.59
CA SER A 282 24.44 -9.74 -8.84
C SER A 282 23.73 -8.60 -8.11
N ARG A 283 23.18 -7.67 -8.88
CA ARG A 283 22.40 -6.51 -8.39
C ARG A 283 20.89 -6.79 -8.40
N PRO A 284 20.09 -6.04 -7.63
CA PRO A 284 18.64 -6.05 -7.77
C PRO A 284 18.20 -5.66 -9.19
N VAL A 285 17.11 -6.28 -9.66
CA VAL A 285 16.47 -5.96 -10.95
C VAL A 285 15.93 -4.53 -11.05
N ARG A 286 15.75 -3.87 -9.91
CA ARG A 286 15.46 -2.44 -9.76
C ARG A 286 15.61 -2.01 -8.30
N GLU A 287 15.97 -0.76 -8.09
CA GLU A 287 16.07 -0.10 -6.78
C GLU A 287 15.38 1.27 -6.88
N LEU A 288 14.55 1.64 -5.91
CA LEU A 288 13.99 2.98 -5.81
C LEU A 288 15.12 3.98 -5.52
N LYS A 289 15.26 5.00 -6.36
CA LYS A 289 16.26 6.08 -6.20
C LYS A 289 15.62 7.45 -5.95
N GLY A 290 14.31 7.58 -6.18
CA GLY A 290 13.58 8.80 -5.93
C GLY A 290 12.08 8.60 -5.96
N PHE A 291 11.34 9.45 -5.27
CA PHE A 291 9.90 9.56 -5.42
C PHE A 291 9.45 11.01 -5.20
N LYS A 292 8.29 11.37 -5.73
CA LYS A 292 7.67 12.68 -5.49
C LYS A 292 6.17 12.53 -5.41
N ARG A 293 5.58 13.04 -4.34
CA ARG A 293 4.13 13.22 -4.23
C ARG A 293 3.75 14.56 -4.86
N LEU A 294 2.72 14.57 -5.69
CA LEU A 294 2.19 15.79 -6.29
C LEU A 294 0.68 15.74 -6.44
N ARG A 295 0.06 16.91 -6.28
CA ARG A 295 -1.36 17.17 -6.46
C ARG A 295 -1.62 17.77 -7.84
N LEU A 296 -2.65 17.27 -8.52
CA LEU A 296 -3.06 17.71 -9.84
C LEU A 296 -4.58 17.85 -9.94
N GLU A 297 -5.02 19.00 -10.41
CA GLU A 297 -6.42 19.26 -10.78
C GLU A 297 -6.81 18.48 -12.04
N PRO A 298 -8.11 18.23 -12.29
CA PRO A 298 -8.56 17.57 -13.53
C PRO A 298 -8.02 18.27 -14.79
N GLY A 299 -7.33 17.50 -15.64
CA GLY A 299 -6.73 18.02 -16.86
C GLY A 299 -5.40 18.77 -16.67
N GLU A 300 -4.97 19.06 -15.45
CA GLU A 300 -3.68 19.71 -15.16
C GLU A 300 -2.51 18.77 -15.47
N GLY A 301 -1.47 19.33 -16.11
CA GLY A 301 -0.20 18.65 -16.36
C GLY A 301 0.95 19.40 -15.71
N LYS A 302 1.91 18.66 -15.16
CA LYS A 302 3.17 19.19 -14.61
C LYS A 302 4.36 18.41 -15.14
N THR A 303 5.51 19.06 -15.16
CA THR A 303 6.78 18.38 -15.34
C THR A 303 7.33 17.97 -13.98
N VAL A 304 7.80 16.72 -13.87
CA VAL A 304 8.63 16.28 -12.75
C VAL A 304 10.05 16.07 -13.24
N THR A 305 11.03 16.58 -12.48
CA THR A 305 12.46 16.35 -12.73
C THR A 305 13.11 15.72 -11.51
N PHE A 306 13.67 14.52 -11.70
CA PHE A 306 14.57 13.91 -10.74
C PHE A 306 16.01 14.24 -11.11
N ASP A 307 16.77 14.76 -10.16
CA ASP A 307 18.20 14.99 -10.30
C ASP A 307 18.96 13.95 -9.46
N LEU A 308 19.48 12.94 -10.17
CA LEU A 308 20.10 11.74 -9.64
C LEU A 308 21.63 11.87 -9.65
N ALA A 309 22.25 11.84 -8.48
CA ALA A 309 23.72 11.78 -8.38
C ALA A 309 24.20 10.34 -8.66
N ALA A 310 25.28 10.19 -9.42
CA ALA A 310 25.89 8.89 -9.71
C ALA A 310 26.25 8.11 -8.42
N ASP A 311 26.62 8.82 -7.34
CA ASP A 311 26.90 8.24 -6.02
C ASP A 311 25.74 7.36 -5.47
N GLN A 312 24.50 7.60 -5.89
CA GLN A 312 23.33 6.83 -5.46
C GLN A 312 23.23 5.47 -6.15
N LEU A 313 24.01 5.24 -7.21
CA LEU A 313 24.10 3.98 -7.94
C LEU A 313 25.07 2.99 -7.27
N ALA A 314 25.87 3.50 -6.32
CA ALA A 314 26.96 2.74 -5.76
C ALA A 314 26.51 1.52 -4.94
N PHE A 315 27.37 0.51 -4.93
CA PHE A 315 27.18 -0.73 -4.19
C PHE A 315 28.52 -1.30 -3.73
N TYR A 316 28.47 -2.33 -2.88
CA TYR A 316 29.68 -3.03 -2.43
C TYR A 316 30.12 -4.06 -3.48
N ASP A 317 31.31 -3.85 -4.05
CA ASP A 317 31.94 -4.82 -4.95
C ASP A 317 32.42 -6.09 -4.20
N ARG A 318 33.03 -7.02 -4.94
CA ARG A 318 33.60 -8.26 -4.39
C ARG A 318 34.72 -8.05 -3.35
N HIS A 319 35.25 -6.84 -3.22
CA HIS A 319 36.28 -6.44 -2.25
C HIS A 319 35.69 -5.61 -1.10
N MET A 320 34.36 -5.53 -0.99
CA MET A 320 33.66 -4.70 -0.01
C MET A 320 34.00 -3.21 -0.10
N ARG A 321 34.36 -2.74 -1.30
CA ARG A 321 34.52 -1.31 -1.60
C ARG A 321 33.19 -0.78 -2.11
N PHE A 322 32.76 0.35 -1.58
CA PHE A 322 31.52 0.99 -2.04
C PHE A 322 31.81 1.80 -3.31
N VAL A 323 31.41 1.29 -4.47
CA VAL A 323 31.82 1.80 -5.79
C VAL A 323 30.63 2.10 -6.70
N VAL A 324 30.81 3.06 -7.61
CA VAL A 324 30.02 3.19 -8.84
C VAL A 324 30.81 2.54 -9.96
N GLU A 325 30.21 1.56 -10.63
CA GLU A 325 30.82 0.91 -11.80
C GLU A 325 30.43 1.64 -13.10
N PRO A 326 31.31 1.64 -14.12
CA PRO A 326 30.93 2.08 -15.45
C PRO A 326 29.95 1.08 -16.08
N GLY A 327 28.99 1.58 -16.83
CA GLY A 327 28.00 0.72 -17.47
C GLY A 327 26.70 1.43 -17.80
N ARG A 328 25.77 0.66 -18.35
CA ARG A 328 24.44 1.14 -18.71
C ARG A 328 23.49 0.96 -17.54
N TYR A 329 22.84 2.06 -17.18
CA TYR A 329 21.84 2.10 -16.12
C TYR A 329 20.45 2.32 -16.73
N GLY A 330 19.56 1.37 -16.51
CA GLY A 330 18.16 1.44 -16.89
C GLY A 330 17.39 2.36 -15.94
N VAL A 331 16.62 3.29 -16.51
CA VAL A 331 15.74 4.21 -15.79
C VAL A 331 14.29 3.78 -16.01
N MET A 332 13.53 3.71 -14.93
CA MET A 332 12.12 3.31 -14.94
C MET A 332 11.31 4.29 -14.10
N ILE A 333 10.33 4.96 -14.71
CA ILE A 333 9.36 5.80 -14.01
C ILE A 333 8.03 5.04 -13.95
N GLY A 334 7.48 4.89 -12.76
CA GLY A 334 6.25 4.13 -12.54
C GLY A 334 5.33 4.74 -11.48
N SER A 335 4.11 4.19 -11.45
CA SER A 335 3.14 4.40 -10.36
C SER A 335 3.27 3.33 -9.27
N SER A 336 4.01 2.25 -9.53
CA SER A 336 4.44 1.23 -8.56
C SER A 336 5.71 0.54 -9.04
N SER A 337 6.26 -0.37 -8.24
CA SER A 337 7.41 -1.19 -8.67
C SER A 337 7.09 -2.19 -9.77
N GLU A 338 5.82 -2.44 -10.15
CA GLU A 338 5.46 -3.28 -11.31
C GLU A 338 4.75 -2.48 -12.43
N GLU A 339 4.12 -1.36 -12.11
CA GLU A 339 3.44 -0.47 -13.06
C GLU A 339 4.38 0.62 -13.60
N ILE A 340 5.37 0.17 -14.39
CA ILE A 340 6.34 1.06 -15.06
C ILE A 340 5.71 1.68 -16.30
N ARG A 341 5.65 3.01 -16.34
CA ARG A 341 5.01 3.81 -17.40
C ARG A 341 6.00 4.30 -18.44
N LEU A 342 7.20 4.67 -18.02
CA LEU A 342 8.26 5.18 -18.90
C LEU A 342 9.57 4.45 -18.61
N LYS A 343 10.35 4.20 -19.66
CA LYS A 343 11.67 3.56 -19.58
C LYS A 343 12.66 4.33 -20.44
N GLY A 344 13.90 4.40 -19.96
CA GLY A 344 15.04 4.95 -20.68
C GLY A 344 16.34 4.43 -20.07
N SER A 345 17.46 5.05 -20.41
CA SER A 345 18.75 4.68 -19.84
C SER A 345 19.76 5.81 -20.00
N PHE A 346 20.83 5.76 -19.21
CA PHE A 346 22.05 6.54 -19.40
C PHE A 346 23.27 5.63 -19.15
N GLU A 347 24.46 6.12 -19.48
CA GLU A 347 25.73 5.42 -19.29
C GLU A 347 26.60 6.16 -18.26
N VAL A 348 27.13 5.44 -17.28
CA VAL A 348 28.19 5.95 -16.42
C VAL A 348 29.54 5.61 -17.05
N ILE A 349 30.39 6.61 -17.23
CA ILE A 349 31.74 6.45 -17.76
C ILE A 349 32.77 6.57 -16.63
N GLY A 350 33.56 5.51 -16.42
CA GLY A 350 34.57 5.42 -15.35
C GLY A 350 34.05 4.82 -14.04
N GLU A 351 34.99 4.44 -13.16
CA GLU A 351 34.72 3.89 -11.83
C GLU A 351 35.05 4.93 -10.75
N LYS A 352 34.33 4.89 -9.63
CA LYS A 352 34.64 5.70 -8.44
C LYS A 352 34.40 4.91 -7.16
N VAL A 353 35.35 4.95 -6.24
CA VAL A 353 35.12 4.59 -4.83
C VAL A 353 34.40 5.76 -4.15
N VAL A 354 33.19 5.50 -3.64
CA VAL A 354 32.34 6.53 -3.04
C VAL A 354 32.66 6.68 -1.55
N PRO A 355 33.01 7.90 -1.09
CA PRO A 355 33.34 8.14 0.30
C PRO A 355 32.10 8.11 1.21
N PRO A 356 32.27 8.07 2.55
CA PRO A 356 31.14 8.12 3.49
C PRO A 356 30.25 9.36 3.32
N LYS A 357 30.85 10.52 3.01
CA LYS A 357 30.11 11.74 2.66
C LYS A 357 29.65 11.66 1.20
N ARG A 358 28.37 11.33 1.00
CA ARG A 358 27.76 11.15 -0.32
C ARG A 358 26.33 11.69 -0.38
N THR A 359 25.77 11.75 -1.58
CA THR A 359 24.34 12.05 -1.76
C THR A 359 23.51 10.79 -1.51
N PHE A 360 22.51 10.87 -0.63
CA PHE A 360 21.63 9.73 -0.28
C PHE A 360 20.30 9.72 -1.04
N PHE A 361 19.80 10.90 -1.43
CA PHE A 361 18.50 11.06 -2.04
C PHE A 361 18.59 11.85 -3.34
N SER A 362 17.83 11.44 -4.36
CA SER A 362 17.60 12.28 -5.54
C SER A 362 16.83 13.52 -5.12
N ARG A 363 17.15 14.67 -5.73
CA ARG A 363 16.28 15.84 -5.63
C ARG A 363 15.14 15.69 -6.64
N ALA A 364 13.93 16.08 -6.25
CA ALA A 364 12.74 15.99 -7.10
C ALA A 364 11.98 17.32 -7.11
N ASP A 365 12.03 18.00 -8.25
CA ASP A 365 11.40 19.30 -8.49
C ASP A 365 10.18 19.15 -9.41
N ILE A 366 9.21 20.05 -9.25
CA ILE A 366 7.98 20.12 -10.04
C ILE A 366 7.92 21.51 -10.67
N SER A 367 7.62 21.58 -11.97
CA SER A 367 7.46 22.84 -12.71
C SER A 367 6.25 22.82 -13.64
#